data_AF-A0A1Y6B976-F1
#
_entry.id   AF-A0A1Y6B976-F1
#
_cell.length_a   1.000
_cell.length_b   1.000
_cell.length_c   1.000
_cell.angle_alpha   90.00
_cell.angle_beta   90.00
_cell.angle_gamma   90.00
#
_symmetry.space_group_name_H-M   'P 1'
#
loop_
_entity.id
_entity.type
_entity.pdbx_description
1 polymer ?
#
loop_
_entity_poly.entity_id
_entity_poly.type
_entity_poly.pdbx_seq_one_letter_code
_entity_poly.pdbx_strand_id
1 'polypeptide(L)' 'MRKLTLTLNEAEVCTLEQLAKAHPKEYFRLRGKALIAVNQGQDIATVAAVLRISGESIRTWIHNWERHGLVGI' A
#
# COMPACT_ATOMS: atom_id res chain seq x y z
N MET A 1 -18.41 -8.77 -2.29
CA MET A 1 -16.94 -8.72 -2.45
C MET A 1 -16.32 -8.73 -1.06
N ARG A 2 -15.32 -9.59 -0.79
CA ARG A 2 -14.63 -9.62 0.51
C ARG A 2 -13.73 -8.40 0.61
N LYS A 3 -13.91 -7.59 1.66
CA LYS A 3 -13.02 -6.46 1.99
C LYS A 3 -11.66 -7.05 2.38
N LEU A 4 -10.61 -6.71 1.62
CA LEU A 4 -9.24 -7.07 1.98
C LEU A 4 -8.69 -5.92 2.83
N THR A 5 -8.26 -6.23 4.03
CA THR A 5 -7.71 -5.27 5.00
C THR A 5 -6.23 -5.52 5.18
N LEU A 6 -5.45 -4.46 5.37
CA LEU A 6 -4.06 -4.53 5.78
C LEU A 6 -3.96 -3.97 7.20
N THR A 7 -3.19 -4.62 8.07
CA THR A 7 -2.92 -4.12 9.42
C THR A 7 -1.42 -4.01 9.59
N LEU A 8 -0.95 -2.79 9.81
CA LEU A 8 0.46 -2.45 9.96
C LEU A 8 0.75 -2.12 11.42
N ASN A 9 1.92 -2.55 11.91
CA ASN A 9 2.46 -2.05 13.16
C ASN A 9 3.09 -0.66 13.00
N GLU A 10 3.48 -0.03 14.11
CA GLU A 10 4.04 1.33 14.11
C GLU A 10 5.30 1.48 13.22
N ALA A 11 6.19 0.49 13.23
CA ALA A 11 7.42 0.51 12.43
C ALA A 11 7.12 0.38 10.93
N GLU A 12 6.15 -0.46 10.56
CA GLU A 12 5.69 -0.63 9.18
C GLU A 12 5.01 0.64 8.65
N VAL A 13 4.16 1.28 9.47
CA VAL A 13 3.54 2.58 9.13
C VAL A 13 4.64 3.61 8.88
N CYS A 14 5.57 3.79 9.81
CA CYS A 14 6.67 4.74 9.68
C CYS A 14 7.52 4.47 8.41
N THR A 15 7.79 3.20 8.12
CA THR A 15 8.55 2.79 6.94
C THR A 15 7.82 3.16 5.65
N LEU A 16 6.54 2.84 5.55
CA LEU A 16 5.74 3.12 4.35
C LEU A 16 5.49 4.62 4.17
N GLU A 17 5.37 5.40 5.26
CA GLU A 17 5.23 6.85 5.21
C GLU A 17 6.50 7.50 4.65
N GLN A 18 7.67 7.08 5.12
CA GLN A 18 8.95 7.54 4.59
C GLN A 18 9.11 7.15 3.11
N LEU A 19 8.74 5.92 2.75
CA LEU A 19 8.75 5.45 1.38
C LEU A 19 7.80 6.26 0.48
N ALA A 20 6.57 6.53 0.94
CA ALA A 20 5.58 7.36 0.26
C ALA A 20 6.03 8.81 0.05
N LYS A 21 6.80 9.35 1.01
CA LYS A 21 7.26 10.74 1.01
C LYS A 21 8.52 10.97 0.19
N ALA A 22 9.54 10.13 0.36
CA ALA A 22 10.91 10.47 0.00
C ALA A 22 11.57 9.52 -1.01
N HIS A 23 10.96 8.37 -1.33
CA HIS A 23 11.63 7.42 -2.23
C HIS A 23 11.87 8.06 -3.62
N PRO A 24 13.07 7.93 -4.24
CA PRO A 24 13.38 8.59 -5.51
C PRO A 24 12.44 8.21 -6.66
N LYS A 25 12.00 6.95 -6.68
CA LYS A 25 11.12 6.40 -7.71
C LYS A 25 9.66 6.59 -7.34
N GLU A 26 8.88 7.13 -8.28
CA GLU A 26 7.46 7.42 -8.10
C GLU A 26 6.61 6.18 -7.82
N TYR A 27 6.87 5.08 -8.52
CA TYR A 27 6.09 3.86 -8.33
C TYR A 27 6.21 3.31 -6.91
N PHE A 28 7.39 3.38 -6.28
CA PHE A 28 7.55 3.04 -4.87
C PHE A 28 6.72 3.97 -3.98
N ARG A 29 6.82 5.30 -4.18
CA ARG A 29 5.99 6.26 -3.42
C ARG A 29 4.50 5.95 -3.52
N LEU A 30 4.05 5.59 -4.72
CA LEU A 30 2.65 5.25 -5.00
C LEU A 30 2.21 3.97 -4.28
N ARG A 31 3.04 2.94 -4.24
CA ARG A 31 2.77 1.72 -3.48
C ARG A 31 2.68 2.00 -1.98
N GLY A 32 3.60 2.80 -1.43
CA GLY A 32 3.54 3.24 -0.03
C GLY A 32 2.24 3.95 0.31
N LYS A 33 1.81 4.91 -0.53
CA LYS A 33 0.52 5.60 -0.38
C LYS A 33 -0.67 4.63 -0.39
N ALA A 34 -0.66 3.66 -1.30
CA ALA A 34 -1.74 2.67 -1.41
C ALA A 34 -1.86 1.82 -0.14
N LEU A 35 -0.74 1.27 0.36
CA LEU A 35 -0.73 0.43 1.55
C LEU A 35 -1.16 1.20 2.81
N ILE A 36 -0.68 2.45 2.99
CA ILE A 36 -1.12 3.31 4.10
C ILE A 36 -2.62 3.56 4.05
N ALA A 37 -3.16 3.91 2.88
CA ALA A 37 -4.59 4.19 2.73
C ALA A 37 -5.46 2.96 3.08
N VAL A 38 -5.04 1.77 2.64
CA VAL A 38 -5.75 0.52 2.98
C VAL A 38 -5.64 0.21 4.48
N ASN A 39 -4.48 0.42 5.09
CA ASN A 39 -4.31 0.29 6.54
C ASN A 39 -5.20 1.27 7.33
N GLN A 40 -5.45 2.46 6.80
CA GLN A 40 -6.39 3.45 7.35
C GLN A 40 -7.87 3.10 7.07
N GLY A 41 -8.15 1.92 6.53
CA GLY A 41 -9.51 1.39 6.35
C GLY A 41 -10.19 1.80 5.04
N GLN A 42 -9.48 2.49 4.14
CA GLN A 42 -10.00 2.85 2.82
C GLN A 42 -10.25 1.61 1.98
N ASP A 43 -11.32 1.63 1.17
CA ASP A 43 -11.61 0.53 0.26
C ASP A 43 -10.64 0.51 -0.93
N ILE A 44 -10.23 -0.69 -1.36
CA ILE A 44 -9.29 -0.87 -2.48
C ILE A 44 -9.79 -0.22 -3.77
N ALA A 45 -11.10 -0.26 -4.05
CA ALA A 45 -11.65 0.37 -5.25
C ALA A 45 -11.52 1.90 -5.19
N THR A 46 -11.76 2.48 -4.01
CA THR A 46 -11.55 3.92 -3.77
C THR A 46 -10.09 4.31 -3.95
N VAL A 47 -9.17 3.56 -3.34
CA VAL A 47 -7.72 3.81 -3.45
C VAL A 47 -7.25 3.68 -4.90
N ALA A 48 -7.71 2.64 -5.60
CA ALA A 48 -7.41 2.40 -7.01
C ALA A 48 -7.89 3.56 -7.90
N ALA A 49 -9.10 4.08 -7.67
CA ALA A 49 -9.64 5.22 -8.41
C ALA A 49 -8.83 6.50 -8.16
N VAL A 50 -8.51 6.81 -6.90
CA VAL A 50 -7.72 7.99 -6.52
C VAL A 50 -6.32 7.95 -7.11
N LEU A 51 -5.66 6.79 -7.05
CA LEU A 51 -4.30 6.61 -7.55
C LEU A 51 -4.23 6.26 -9.05
N ARG A 52 -5.38 6.12 -9.72
CA ARG A 52 -5.51 5.74 -11.14
C ARG A 52 -4.76 4.47 -11.51
N ILE A 53 -4.87 3.44 -10.67
CA ILE A 53 -4.25 2.12 -10.85
C ILE A 53 -5.30 1.00 -10.76
N SER A 54 -4.92 -0.22 -11.14
CA SER A 54 -5.83 -1.36 -10.97
C SER A 54 -5.91 -1.77 -9.49
N GLY A 55 -7.12 -2.12 -9.03
CA GLY A 55 -7.29 -2.69 -7.69
C GLY A 55 -6.58 -4.03 -7.52
N GLU A 56 -6.30 -4.75 -8.61
CA GLU A 56 -5.46 -5.96 -8.60
C GLU A 56 -4.01 -5.63 -8.22
N SER A 57 -3.44 -4.53 -8.73
CA SER A 57 -2.09 -4.09 -8.35
C SER A 57 -2.00 -3.88 -6.83
N ILE A 58 -3.00 -3.22 -6.24
CA ILE A 58 -3.05 -2.98 -4.79
C ILE A 58 -3.14 -4.31 -4.03
N ARG A 59 -3.96 -5.27 -4.48
CA ARG A 59 -4.05 -6.60 -3.85
C ARG A 59 -2.71 -7.33 -3.89
N THR A 60 -2.01 -7.28 -5.02
CA THR A 60 -0.67 -7.87 -5.17
C THR A 60 0.33 -7.22 -4.21
N TRP A 61 0.30 -5.89 -4.05
CA TRP A 61 1.20 -5.22 -3.11
C TRP A 61 0.89 -5.54 -1.65
N ILE A 62 -0.39 -5.65 -1.28
CA ILE A 62 -0.79 -6.10 0.07
C ILE A 62 -0.22 -7.49 0.33
N HIS A 63 -0.46 -8.44 -0.59
CA HIS A 63 0.02 -9.81 -0.45
C HIS A 63 1.55 -9.88 -0.35
N ASN A 64 2.25 -9.13 -1.20
CA ASN A 64 3.72 -9.10 -1.19
C ASN A 64 4.27 -8.46 0.08
N TRP A 65 3.62 -7.41 0.60
CA TRP A 65 4.02 -6.79 1.86
C TRP A 65 3.86 -7.74 3.03
N GLU A 66 2.70 -8.40 3.17
CA GLU A 66 2.45 -9.36 4.24
C GLU A 66 3.45 -10.53 4.24
N ARG A 67 3.91 -10.94 3.05
CA ARG A 67 4.80 -12.10 2.89
C ARG A 67 6.29 -11.74 2.94
N HIS A 68 6.67 -10.57 2.44
CA HIS A 68 8.07 -10.22 2.17
C HIS A 68 8.48 -8.86 2.73
N GLY A 69 7.56 -8.12 3.35
CA GLY A 69 7.79 -6.76 3.84
C GLY A 69 8.32 -5.85 2.76
N LEU A 70 9.37 -5.09 3.08
CA LEU A 70 10.00 -4.12 2.18
C LEU A 70 10.49 -4.72 0.86
N VAL A 71 10.91 -5.99 0.84
CA VAL A 71 11.39 -6.66 -0.39
C VAL A 71 10.24 -6.92 -1.37
N GLY A 72 8.99 -6.96 -0.89
CA GLY A 72 7.80 -7.15 -1.72
C GLY A 72 7.23 -5.87 -2.36
N ILE A 73 7.86 -4.72 -2.08
CA ILE A 73 7.34 -3.38 -2.40
C ILE A 73 7.98 -2.75 -3.63
#